data_AF-A0A7C7XVQ8-F1
#
_entry.id   AF-A0A7C7XVQ8-F1
#
_cell.length_a   1.000
_cell.length_b   1.000
_cell.length_c   1.000
_cell.angle_alpha   90.00
_cell.angle_beta   90.00
_cell.angle_gamma   90.00
#
_symmetry.space_group_name_H-M   'P 1'
#
loop_
_entity.id
_entity.type
_entity.pdbx_description
1 polymer ?
#
loop_
_entity_poly.entity_id
_entity_poly.type
_entity_poly.pdbx_seq_one_letter_code
_entity_poly.pdbx_strand_id
1 'polypeptide(L)'
;MGIEMVLLLVEIPCLEKLLSLSWQDLYSGLEKGKLRETRPAQDEQLKSIFAIDAEAEILDWMDETAKEQTVELTQTMKSNLQTIINGEEGLLKIMHWASPGAWEVWEARAFLYLEMALGESVNHVEDLYTQWLWDEVCEKLNGYPQAEFASKVCLDWMDRRKKLGETLDENLDAKIIPTYQAHESASIKLVHTITRWQSEENLVGILGREHLDASKWGHGELNLRQYLQP
;
A
#
# COMPACT_ATOMS: atom_id res chain seq x y z
N MET A 1 -9.76 -12.02 -12.91
CA MET A 1 -8.62 -11.46 -12.17
C MET A 1 -9.21 -10.35 -11.32
N GLY A 2 -9.05 -10.39 -10.00
CA GLY A 2 -9.60 -9.37 -9.10
C GLY A 2 -8.63 -8.20 -8.98
N ILE A 3 -9.13 -7.02 -8.63
CA ILE A 3 -8.30 -5.83 -8.37
C ILE A 3 -7.78 -5.95 -6.93
N GLU A 4 -6.46 -5.79 -6.74
CA GLU A 4 -5.84 -5.73 -5.41
C GLU A 4 -5.91 -4.29 -4.87
N MET A 5 -6.44 -4.14 -3.66
CA MET A 5 -6.33 -2.94 -2.83
C MET A 5 -5.02 -2.99 -2.05
N VAL A 6 -4.35 -1.84 -1.94
CA VAL A 6 -3.04 -1.71 -1.31
C VAL A 6 -3.08 -0.60 -0.26
N LEU A 7 -2.67 -0.93 0.97
CA LEU A 7 -2.24 0.03 1.98
C LEU A 7 -0.72 -0.09 2.12
N LEU A 8 -0.01 0.83 1.46
CA LEU A 8 1.44 0.90 1.44
C LEU A 8 1.93 1.71 2.65
N LEU A 9 2.75 1.11 3.51
CA LEU A 9 3.48 1.90 4.52
C LEU A 9 4.69 2.53 3.86
N VAL A 10 4.93 3.82 4.10
CA VAL A 10 6.07 4.57 3.55
C VAL A 10 6.85 5.21 4.69
N GLU A 11 8.15 4.95 4.75
CA GLU A 11 9.06 5.60 5.70
C GLU A 11 9.49 6.97 5.15
N ILE A 12 8.99 8.03 5.78
CA ILE A 12 9.20 9.41 5.34
C ILE A 12 10.69 9.81 5.29
N PRO A 13 11.54 9.50 6.29
CA PRO A 13 12.97 9.79 6.21
C PRO A 13 13.67 9.15 5.00
N CYS A 14 13.28 7.92 4.64
CA CYS A 14 13.80 7.23 3.46
C CYS A 14 13.32 7.90 2.17
N LEU A 15 12.02 8.19 2.07
CA LEU A 15 11.42 8.87 0.93
C LEU A 15 12.08 10.22 0.67
N GLU A 16 12.15 11.08 1.68
CA GLU A 16 12.72 12.43 1.56
C GLU A 16 14.21 12.41 1.22
N LYS A 17 14.96 11.43 1.74
CA LYS A 17 16.36 11.22 1.35
C LYS A 17 16.47 10.97 -0.16
N LEU A 18 15.66 10.10 -0.74
CA LEU A 18 15.69 9.80 -2.17
C LEU A 18 15.22 10.99 -3.02
N LEU A 19 14.15 11.66 -2.58
CA LEU A 19 13.61 12.85 -3.24
C LEU A 19 14.60 14.02 -3.24
N SER A 20 15.50 14.08 -2.25
CA SER A 20 16.56 15.10 -2.16
C SER A 20 17.76 14.85 -3.07
N LEU A 21 17.98 13.62 -3.54
CA LEU A 21 19.07 13.31 -4.47
C LEU A 21 18.82 13.99 -5.82
N SER A 22 19.90 14.38 -6.50
CA SER A 22 19.79 14.79 -7.90
C SER A 22 19.32 13.62 -8.76
N TRP A 23 18.69 13.89 -9.91
CA TRP A 23 18.33 12.85 -10.88
C TRP A 23 19.52 11.94 -11.20
N GLN A 24 20.68 12.54 -11.46
CA GLN A 24 21.90 11.78 -11.79
C GLN A 24 22.41 10.94 -10.62
N ASP A 25 22.38 11.46 -9.40
CA ASP A 25 22.86 10.74 -8.22
C ASP A 25 21.94 9.57 -7.86
N LEU A 26 20.62 9.77 -7.97
CA LEU A 26 19.65 8.70 -7.76
C LEU A 26 19.87 7.59 -8.80
N TYR A 27 19.92 7.95 -10.09
CA TYR A 27 20.12 7.00 -11.18
C TYR A 27 21.40 6.17 -10.96
N SER A 28 22.53 6.84 -10.75
CA SER A 28 23.81 6.15 -10.58
C SER A 28 23.87 5.36 -9.26
N GLY A 29 23.18 5.81 -8.22
CA GLY A 29 23.05 5.12 -6.95
C GLY A 29 22.29 3.80 -7.08
N LEU A 30 21.17 3.81 -7.82
CA LEU A 30 20.37 2.62 -8.13
C LEU A 30 21.14 1.66 -9.04
N GLU A 31 21.67 2.14 -10.17
CA GLU A 31 22.42 1.31 -11.14
C GLU A 31 23.60 0.56 -10.50
N LYS A 32 24.26 1.19 -9.52
CA LYS A 32 25.41 0.60 -8.80
C LYS A 32 25.02 -0.17 -7.54
N GLY A 33 23.73 -0.30 -7.24
CA GLY A 33 23.20 -0.94 -6.04
C GLY A 33 23.60 -0.26 -4.71
N LYS A 34 24.05 1.00 -4.75
CA LYS A 34 24.58 1.72 -3.58
C LYS A 34 23.49 2.22 -2.62
N LEU A 35 22.25 2.27 -3.09
CA LEU A 35 21.13 2.76 -2.30
C LEU A 35 20.40 1.65 -1.52
N ARG A 36 20.75 0.37 -1.70
CA ARG A 36 20.03 -0.74 -1.07
C ARG A 36 19.99 -0.64 0.45
N GLU A 37 21.08 -0.15 1.05
CA GLU A 37 21.20 0.12 2.49
C GLU A 37 20.32 1.27 2.99
N THR A 38 19.73 2.08 2.10
CA THR A 38 18.78 3.12 2.49
C THR A 38 17.36 2.61 2.62
N ARG A 39 17.06 1.39 2.14
CA ARG A 39 15.71 0.84 2.26
C ARG A 39 15.36 0.60 3.73
N PRO A 40 14.09 0.81 4.12
CA PRO A 40 13.63 0.40 5.43
C PRO A 40 13.80 -1.11 5.62
N ALA A 41 13.96 -1.54 6.88
CA ALA A 41 13.90 -2.95 7.23
C ALA A 41 12.54 -3.51 6.79
N GLN A 42 12.56 -4.60 6.02
CA GLN A 42 11.35 -5.21 5.50
C GLN A 42 10.59 -5.89 6.64
N ASP A 43 9.27 -5.69 6.66
CA ASP A 43 8.39 -6.31 7.63
C ASP A 43 8.22 -7.80 7.35
N GLU A 44 8.22 -8.64 8.39
CA GLU A 44 8.12 -10.09 8.24
C GLU A 44 6.70 -10.57 7.89
N GLN A 45 5.67 -9.76 8.14
CA GLN A 45 4.26 -10.10 7.92
C GLN A 45 3.69 -9.46 6.65
N LEU A 46 4.16 -8.27 6.29
CA LEU A 46 3.65 -7.50 5.15
C LEU A 46 4.30 -7.91 3.84
N LYS A 47 3.61 -7.63 2.74
CA LYS A 47 4.17 -7.89 1.41
C LYS A 47 5.17 -6.80 1.05
N SER A 48 6.35 -7.21 0.61
CA SER A 48 7.42 -6.32 0.18
C SER A 48 7.85 -6.64 -1.24
N ILE A 49 8.24 -5.61 -1.98
CA ILE A 49 8.98 -5.80 -3.23
C ILE A 49 10.47 -6.03 -2.93
N PHE A 50 11.12 -6.89 -3.70
CA PHE A 50 12.56 -7.07 -3.57
C PHE A 50 13.30 -5.82 -4.02
N ALA A 51 14.45 -5.55 -3.40
CA ALA A 51 15.25 -4.38 -3.72
C ALA A 51 15.62 -4.32 -5.22
N ILE A 52 15.93 -5.47 -5.83
CA ILE A 52 16.31 -5.57 -7.25
C ILE A 52 15.13 -5.18 -8.15
N ASP A 53 13.92 -5.66 -7.85
CA ASP A 53 12.73 -5.35 -8.65
C ASP A 53 12.38 -3.86 -8.53
N ALA A 54 12.44 -3.31 -7.32
CA ALA A 54 12.24 -1.88 -7.09
C ALA A 54 13.28 -1.01 -7.80
N GLU A 55 14.54 -1.46 -7.84
CA GLU A 55 15.66 -0.79 -8.52
C GLU A 55 15.38 -0.71 -10.02
N ALA A 56 15.03 -1.86 -10.62
CA ALA A 56 14.70 -1.96 -12.03
C ALA A 56 13.49 -1.09 -12.40
N GLU A 57 12.40 -1.17 -11.63
CA GLU A 57 11.18 -0.39 -11.88
C GLU A 57 11.41 1.12 -11.87
N ILE A 58 12.28 1.62 -10.98
CA ILE A 58 12.64 3.05 -10.94
C ILE A 58 13.56 3.40 -12.12
N LEU A 59 14.59 2.59 -12.40
CA LEU A 59 15.52 2.83 -13.50
C LEU A 59 14.81 2.83 -14.87
N ASP A 60 13.94 1.87 -15.10
CA ASP A 60 13.15 1.76 -16.33
C ASP A 60 12.27 3.00 -16.51
N TRP A 61 11.58 3.43 -15.44
CA TRP A 61 10.78 4.66 -15.46
C TRP A 61 11.63 5.91 -15.73
N MET A 62 12.81 6.02 -15.11
CA MET A 62 13.72 7.14 -15.34
C MET A 62 14.19 7.17 -16.80
N ASP A 63 14.56 6.02 -17.36
CA ASP A 63 15.02 5.90 -18.75
C ASP A 63 13.94 6.23 -19.78
N GLU A 64 12.70 5.78 -19.54
CA GLU A 64 11.55 6.11 -20.39
C GLU A 64 11.25 7.60 -20.32
N THR A 65 11.18 8.16 -19.10
CA THR A 65 10.89 9.58 -18.89
C THR A 65 11.94 10.47 -19.54
N ALA A 66 13.23 10.14 -19.43
CA ALA A 66 14.32 10.92 -20.02
C ALA A 66 14.35 10.87 -21.56
N LYS A 67 13.71 9.87 -22.19
CA LYS A 67 13.55 9.80 -23.66
C LYS A 67 12.42 10.70 -24.15
N GLU A 68 11.36 10.83 -23.35
CA GLU A 68 10.11 11.48 -23.76
C GLU A 68 9.99 12.93 -23.29
N GLN A 69 10.65 13.27 -22.18
CA GLN A 69 10.48 14.53 -21.48
C GLN A 69 11.83 15.16 -21.11
N THR A 70 11.83 16.48 -20.87
CA THR A 70 13.03 17.18 -20.42
C THR A 70 13.21 16.96 -18.92
N VAL A 71 14.38 16.47 -18.53
CA VAL A 71 14.79 16.26 -17.13
C VAL A 71 16.09 17.02 -16.86
N GLU A 72 16.16 17.71 -15.72
CA GLU A 72 17.35 18.45 -15.30
C GLU A 72 18.20 17.56 -14.40
N LEU A 73 19.32 17.06 -14.93
CA LEU A 73 20.15 16.02 -14.27
C LEU A 73 20.67 16.42 -12.88
N THR A 74 20.91 17.72 -12.67
CA THR A 74 21.44 18.29 -11.42
C THR A 74 20.36 18.73 -10.44
N GLN A 75 19.10 18.83 -10.89
CA GLN A 75 17.98 19.14 -10.01
C GLN A 75 17.60 17.93 -9.18
N THR A 76 17.03 18.20 -8.01
CA THR A 76 16.55 17.14 -7.12
C THR A 76 15.46 16.33 -7.80
N MET A 77 15.34 15.06 -7.41
CA MET A 77 14.27 14.20 -7.90
C MET A 77 12.91 14.85 -7.64
N LYS A 78 12.68 15.39 -6.43
CA LYS A 78 11.45 16.14 -6.12
C LYS A 78 11.16 17.23 -7.16
N SER A 79 12.12 18.11 -7.44
CA SER A 79 11.92 19.23 -8.37
C SER A 79 11.60 18.75 -9.79
N ASN A 80 12.28 17.69 -10.26
CA ASN A 80 11.99 17.08 -11.56
C ASN A 80 10.56 16.51 -11.59
N LEU A 81 10.15 15.74 -10.57
CA LEU A 81 8.80 15.15 -10.50
C LEU A 81 7.68 16.21 -10.57
N GLN A 82 7.90 17.42 -10.03
CA GLN A 82 6.92 18.51 -10.11
C GLN A 82 6.73 19.06 -11.53
N THR A 83 7.72 18.87 -12.41
CA THR A 83 7.72 19.38 -13.79
C THR A 83 7.40 18.31 -14.84
N ILE A 84 7.64 17.04 -14.51
CA ILE A 84 7.37 15.89 -15.36
C ILE A 84 5.85 15.67 -15.44
N ILE A 85 5.34 15.45 -16.65
CA ILE A 85 3.97 15.01 -16.86
C ILE A 85 3.82 13.61 -16.27
N ASN A 86 2.85 13.44 -15.36
CA ASN A 86 2.64 12.23 -14.56
C ASN A 86 3.82 11.88 -13.63
N GLY A 87 4.49 12.90 -13.06
CA GLY A 87 5.55 12.69 -12.06
C GLY A 87 5.11 11.87 -10.85
N GLU A 88 3.80 11.77 -10.58
CA GLU A 88 3.24 10.90 -9.54
C GLU A 88 3.63 9.42 -9.74
N GLU A 89 3.80 8.96 -10.97
CA GLU A 89 4.25 7.58 -11.26
C GLU A 89 5.67 7.33 -10.72
N GLY A 90 6.57 8.30 -10.92
CA GLY A 90 7.91 8.25 -10.35
C GLY A 90 7.89 8.32 -8.82
N LEU A 91 7.04 9.18 -8.27
CA LEU A 91 6.85 9.28 -6.82
C LEU A 91 6.37 7.94 -6.22
N LEU A 92 5.39 7.28 -6.84
CA LEU A 92 4.85 6.01 -6.37
C LEU A 92 5.92 4.91 -6.35
N LYS A 93 6.76 4.83 -7.40
CA LYS A 93 7.88 3.88 -7.46
C LYS A 93 8.92 4.14 -6.36
N ILE A 94 9.22 5.41 -6.06
CA ILE A 94 10.11 5.79 -4.96
C ILE A 94 9.46 5.49 -3.59
N MET A 95 8.15 5.68 -3.43
CA MET A 95 7.42 5.29 -2.21
C MET A 95 7.48 3.78 -1.98
N HIS A 96 7.35 2.97 -3.03
CA HIS A 96 7.55 1.52 -2.96
C HIS A 96 8.98 1.13 -2.58
N TRP A 97 9.99 1.92 -2.97
CA TRP A 97 11.36 1.74 -2.48
C TRP A 97 11.48 2.07 -0.99
N ALA A 98 10.88 3.18 -0.57
CA ALA A 98 10.86 3.65 0.81
C ALA A 98 9.86 2.91 1.70
N SER A 99 9.35 1.75 1.26
CA SER A 99 8.36 0.97 2.00
C SER A 99 9.00 -0.19 2.78
N PRO A 100 8.67 -0.36 4.08
CA PRO A 100 8.93 -1.60 4.80
C PRO A 100 7.96 -2.73 4.40
N GLY A 101 6.83 -2.42 3.77
CA GLY A 101 5.84 -3.39 3.30
C GLY A 101 4.43 -2.81 3.16
N ALA A 102 3.55 -3.59 2.53
CA ALA A 102 2.16 -3.25 2.26
C ALA A 102 1.20 -4.34 2.75
N TRP A 103 0.01 -3.90 3.18
CA TRP A 103 -1.15 -4.77 3.25
C TRP A 103 -1.84 -4.78 1.90
N GLU A 104 -1.96 -5.96 1.31
CA GLU A 104 -2.59 -6.16 -0.01
C GLU A 104 -3.70 -7.19 0.10
N VAL A 105 -4.86 -6.87 -0.50
CA VAL A 105 -5.97 -7.80 -0.58
C VAL A 105 -6.91 -7.49 -1.73
N TRP A 106 -7.64 -8.50 -2.21
CA TRP A 106 -8.72 -8.29 -3.18
C TRP A 106 -9.69 -7.23 -2.67
N GLU A 107 -9.94 -6.20 -3.48
CA GLU A 107 -10.78 -5.05 -3.13
C GLU A 107 -12.18 -5.49 -2.66
N ALA A 108 -12.78 -6.48 -3.33
CA ALA A 108 -14.06 -7.05 -2.92
C ALA A 108 -14.03 -7.72 -1.53
N ARG A 109 -12.87 -8.23 -1.10
CA ARG A 109 -12.68 -8.80 0.25
C ARG A 109 -12.39 -7.70 1.28
N ALA A 110 -11.89 -6.53 0.88
CA ALA A 110 -11.63 -5.43 1.79
C ALA A 110 -12.88 -5.00 2.56
N PHE A 111 -14.05 -5.00 1.90
CA PHE A 111 -15.35 -4.76 2.55
C PHE A 111 -15.55 -5.61 3.80
N LEU A 112 -15.27 -6.92 3.73
CA LEU A 112 -15.45 -7.82 4.88
C LEU A 112 -14.64 -7.36 6.11
N TYR A 113 -13.42 -6.87 5.89
CA TYR A 113 -12.53 -6.46 6.99
C TYR A 113 -12.90 -5.08 7.51
N LEU A 114 -13.10 -4.12 6.60
CA LEU A 114 -13.36 -2.73 6.95
C LEU A 114 -14.75 -2.57 7.57
N GLU A 115 -15.77 -3.22 7.03
CA GLU A 115 -17.11 -3.25 7.65
C GLU A 115 -17.05 -3.88 9.05
N MET A 116 -16.20 -4.91 9.25
CA MET A 116 -16.07 -5.52 10.56
C MET A 116 -15.31 -4.64 11.57
N ALA A 117 -14.40 -3.79 11.10
CA ALA A 117 -13.74 -2.79 11.92
C ALA A 117 -14.69 -1.63 12.29
N LEU A 118 -15.46 -1.15 11.31
CA LEU A 118 -16.39 -0.02 11.47
C LEU A 118 -17.66 -0.43 12.24
N GLY A 119 -18.12 -1.67 12.09
CA GLY A 119 -19.39 -2.15 12.64
C GLY A 119 -20.61 -1.76 11.79
N GLU A 120 -20.40 -1.24 10.58
CA GLU A 120 -21.44 -0.84 9.64
C GLU A 120 -21.04 -1.16 8.18
N SER A 121 -22.02 -1.13 7.27
CA SER A 121 -21.80 -1.46 5.86
C SER A 121 -21.18 -0.31 5.09
N VAL A 122 -20.23 -0.62 4.21
CA VAL A 122 -19.61 0.33 3.28
C VAL A 122 -20.35 0.24 1.95
N ASN A 123 -20.99 1.33 1.53
CA ASN A 123 -21.96 1.28 0.43
C ASN A 123 -21.33 1.41 -0.96
N HIS A 124 -20.21 2.11 -1.08
CA HIS A 124 -19.55 2.35 -2.36
C HIS A 124 -18.07 1.98 -2.32
N VAL A 125 -17.58 1.41 -3.42
CA VAL A 125 -16.16 1.04 -3.56
C VAL A 125 -15.22 2.23 -3.43
N GLU A 126 -15.66 3.42 -3.86
CA GLU A 126 -14.87 4.64 -3.75
C GLU A 126 -14.69 5.08 -2.28
N ASP A 127 -15.62 4.70 -1.38
CA ASP A 127 -15.50 5.01 0.05
C ASP A 127 -14.27 4.33 0.67
N LEU A 128 -13.86 3.16 0.13
CA LEU A 128 -12.66 2.43 0.56
C LEU A 128 -11.37 3.25 0.43
N TYR A 129 -11.38 4.32 -0.36
CA TYR A 129 -10.22 5.17 -0.63
C TYR A 129 -10.33 6.56 0.00
N THR A 130 -11.34 6.78 0.85
CA THR A 130 -11.57 8.06 1.51
C THR A 130 -10.82 8.17 2.83
N GLN A 131 -10.35 9.37 3.13
CA GLN A 131 -9.61 9.63 4.37
C GLN A 131 -10.43 9.30 5.62
N TRP A 132 -11.70 9.75 5.67
CA TRP A 132 -12.53 9.58 6.86
C TRP A 132 -12.72 8.11 7.26
N LEU A 133 -12.84 7.22 6.27
CA LEU A 133 -13.00 5.79 6.53
C LEU A 133 -11.76 5.23 7.21
N TRP A 134 -10.58 5.63 6.74
CA TRP A 134 -9.31 5.15 7.28
C TRP A 134 -8.93 5.80 8.59
N ASP A 135 -9.32 7.05 8.83
CA ASP A 135 -9.20 7.67 10.15
C ASP A 135 -9.98 6.85 11.20
N GLU A 136 -11.21 6.44 10.87
CA GLU A 136 -12.03 5.62 11.77
C GLU A 136 -11.48 4.19 11.92
N VAL A 137 -11.08 3.54 10.81
CA VAL A 137 -10.45 2.20 10.87
C VAL A 137 -9.17 2.24 11.72
N CYS A 138 -8.36 3.29 11.60
CA CYS A 138 -7.18 3.48 12.44
C CYS A 138 -7.57 3.60 13.92
N GLU A 139 -8.58 4.40 14.25
CA GLU A 139 -9.07 4.55 15.62
C GLU A 139 -9.54 3.21 16.20
N LYS A 140 -10.26 2.39 15.42
CA LYS A 140 -10.81 1.11 15.89
C LYS A 140 -9.77 0.01 16.02
N LEU A 141 -8.78 -0.04 15.11
CA LEU A 141 -7.85 -1.17 15.00
C LEU A 141 -6.47 -0.93 15.63
N ASN A 142 -6.10 0.32 15.94
CA ASN A 142 -4.81 0.61 16.56
C ASN A 142 -4.66 -0.12 17.91
N GLY A 143 -3.69 -1.03 18.00
CA GLY A 143 -3.45 -1.84 19.20
C GLY A 143 -4.50 -2.92 19.46
N TYR A 144 -5.41 -3.17 18.51
CA TYR A 144 -6.39 -4.25 18.63
C TYR A 144 -5.69 -5.63 18.60
N PRO A 145 -6.11 -6.63 19.40
CA PRO A 145 -5.52 -7.96 19.33
C PRO A 145 -5.76 -8.62 17.96
N GLN A 146 -4.69 -8.83 17.18
CA GLN A 146 -4.75 -9.33 15.79
C GLN A 146 -5.57 -10.63 15.65
N ALA A 147 -5.33 -11.61 16.53
CA ALA A 147 -6.02 -12.89 16.51
C ALA A 147 -7.52 -12.76 16.84
N GLU A 148 -7.89 -11.82 17.71
CA GLU A 148 -9.29 -11.59 18.06
C GLU A 148 -10.04 -10.95 16.89
N PHE A 149 -9.44 -9.95 16.23
CA PHE A 149 -10.04 -9.32 15.05
C PHE A 149 -10.20 -10.31 13.89
N ALA A 150 -9.16 -11.12 13.63
CA ALA A 150 -9.22 -12.14 12.59
C ALA A 150 -10.30 -13.20 12.85
N SER A 151 -10.46 -13.64 14.11
CA SER A 151 -11.54 -14.56 14.49
C SER A 151 -12.92 -13.95 14.22
N LYS A 152 -13.12 -12.67 14.59
CA LYS A 152 -14.36 -11.93 14.34
C LYS A 152 -14.70 -11.85 12.85
N VAL A 153 -13.73 -11.48 12.01
CA VAL A 153 -13.88 -11.44 10.55
C VAL A 153 -14.26 -12.82 9.99
N CYS A 154 -13.55 -13.87 10.39
CA CYS A 154 -13.79 -15.21 9.88
C CYS A 154 -15.18 -15.74 10.26
N LEU A 155 -15.64 -15.44 11.48
CA LEU A 155 -17.00 -15.78 11.92
C LEU A 155 -18.06 -15.02 11.11
N ASP A 156 -17.86 -13.73 10.84
CA ASP A 156 -18.76 -12.93 10.01
C ASP A 156 -18.83 -13.47 8.58
N TRP A 157 -17.67 -13.80 7.97
CA TRP A 157 -17.62 -14.44 6.65
C TRP A 157 -18.40 -15.75 6.60
N MET A 158 -18.21 -16.63 7.59
CA MET A 158 -18.95 -17.89 7.67
C MET A 158 -20.46 -17.67 7.80
N ASP A 159 -20.89 -16.67 8.56
CA ASP A 159 -22.30 -16.32 8.73
C ASP A 159 -22.92 -15.76 7.44
N ARG A 160 -22.24 -14.82 6.76
CA ARG A 160 -22.64 -14.31 5.45
C ARG A 160 -22.79 -15.45 4.43
N ARG A 161 -21.85 -16.39 4.43
CA ARG A 161 -21.89 -17.56 3.54
C ARG A 161 -23.10 -18.46 3.83
N LYS A 162 -23.37 -18.78 5.10
CA LYS A 162 -24.58 -19.54 5.50
C LYS A 162 -25.86 -18.85 5.06
N LYS A 163 -25.95 -17.53 5.21
CA LYS A 163 -27.11 -16.72 4.80
C LYS A 163 -27.38 -16.78 3.29
N LEU A 164 -26.34 -16.98 2.48
CA LEU A 164 -26.46 -17.20 1.04
C LEU A 164 -26.86 -18.64 0.68
N GLY A 165 -27.02 -19.53 1.65
CA GLY A 165 -27.35 -20.95 1.43
C GLY A 165 -26.15 -21.81 0.99
N GLU A 166 -24.93 -21.26 1.11
CA GLU A 166 -23.70 -21.93 0.71
C GLU A 166 -23.22 -22.93 1.78
N THR A 167 -22.57 -24.01 1.34
CA THR A 167 -22.04 -25.05 2.23
C THR A 167 -20.80 -24.58 3.01
N LEU A 168 -20.66 -25.10 4.22
CA LEU A 168 -19.44 -25.02 5.05
C LEU A 168 -18.74 -26.37 5.23
N ASP A 169 -19.25 -27.42 4.58
CA ASP A 169 -18.61 -28.73 4.59
C ASP A 169 -17.42 -28.73 3.61
N GLU A 170 -16.22 -28.89 4.13
CA GLU A 170 -14.98 -28.98 3.35
C GLU A 170 -14.98 -30.15 2.35
N ASN A 171 -15.76 -31.19 2.61
CA ASN A 171 -15.92 -32.31 1.68
C ASN A 171 -16.78 -31.93 0.46
N LEU A 172 -17.63 -30.92 0.61
CA LEU A 172 -18.49 -30.38 -0.46
C LEU A 172 -17.85 -29.18 -1.16
N ASP A 173 -17.01 -28.41 -0.47
CA ASP A 173 -16.21 -27.34 -1.06
C ASP A 173 -14.79 -27.29 -0.45
N ALA A 174 -13.84 -27.84 -1.19
CA ALA A 174 -12.42 -27.89 -0.81
C ALA A 174 -11.77 -26.49 -0.67
N LYS A 175 -12.42 -25.41 -1.12
CA LYS A 175 -11.89 -24.04 -1.00
C LYS A 175 -12.23 -23.37 0.32
N ILE A 176 -13.10 -23.96 1.16
CA ILE A 176 -13.52 -23.34 2.43
C ILE A 176 -12.32 -23.08 3.33
N ILE A 177 -11.49 -24.10 3.60
CA ILE A 177 -10.34 -23.96 4.49
C ILE A 177 -9.30 -22.96 3.95
N PRO A 178 -8.86 -23.03 2.68
CA PRO A 178 -7.98 -22.01 2.11
C PRO A 178 -8.57 -20.59 2.15
N THR A 179 -9.88 -20.44 1.95
CA THR A 179 -10.54 -19.12 1.98
C THR A 179 -10.60 -18.57 3.40
N TYR A 180 -10.92 -19.42 4.39
CA TYR A 180 -10.86 -19.06 5.81
C TYR A 180 -9.46 -18.58 6.19
N GLN A 181 -8.42 -19.36 5.84
CA GLN A 181 -7.03 -19.02 6.15
C GLN A 181 -6.58 -17.71 5.47
N ALA A 182 -7.08 -17.44 4.25
CA ALA A 182 -6.82 -16.18 3.57
C ALA A 182 -7.45 -14.98 4.30
N HIS A 183 -8.69 -15.11 4.79
CA HIS A 183 -9.35 -14.07 5.58
C HIS A 183 -8.66 -13.85 6.94
N GLU A 184 -8.28 -14.94 7.61
CA GLU A 184 -7.55 -14.88 8.88
C GLU A 184 -6.22 -14.15 8.70
N SER A 185 -5.41 -14.57 7.71
CA SER A 185 -4.11 -13.95 7.43
C SER A 185 -4.24 -12.48 7.04
N ALA A 186 -5.20 -12.13 6.16
CA ALA A 186 -5.41 -10.74 5.75
C ALA A 186 -5.83 -9.85 6.92
N SER A 187 -6.67 -10.35 7.83
CA SER A 187 -7.15 -9.60 9.00
C SER A 187 -6.05 -9.37 10.04
N ILE A 188 -5.23 -10.38 10.29
CA ILE A 188 -4.04 -10.26 11.17
C ILE A 188 -3.12 -9.16 10.63
N LYS A 189 -2.81 -9.23 9.32
CA LYS A 189 -1.94 -8.25 8.67
C LYS A 189 -2.53 -6.84 8.66
N LEU A 190 -3.84 -6.68 8.47
CA LEU A 190 -4.49 -5.37 8.50
C LEU A 190 -4.25 -4.67 9.85
N VAL A 191 -4.53 -5.37 10.95
CA VAL A 191 -4.35 -4.83 12.30
C VAL A 191 -2.87 -4.55 12.58
N HIS A 192 -1.97 -5.42 12.13
CA HIS A 192 -0.52 -5.20 12.19
C HIS A 192 -0.11 -3.91 11.46
N THR A 193 -0.55 -3.74 10.20
CA THR A 193 -0.27 -2.54 9.40
C THR A 193 -0.79 -1.26 10.06
N ILE A 194 -2.03 -1.27 10.56
CA ILE A 194 -2.61 -0.11 11.26
C ILE A 194 -1.83 0.20 12.53
N THR A 195 -1.48 -0.81 13.32
CA THR A 195 -0.72 -0.62 14.56
C THR A 195 0.65 -0.01 14.27
N ARG A 196 1.36 -0.49 13.24
CA ARG A 196 2.63 0.11 12.81
C ARG A 196 2.48 1.55 12.36
N TRP A 197 1.52 1.82 11.46
CA TRP A 197 1.23 3.17 10.98
C TRP A 197 0.95 4.15 12.14
N GLN A 198 0.17 3.73 13.13
CA GLN A 198 -0.22 4.61 14.24
C GLN A 198 0.82 4.72 15.37
N SER A 199 1.78 3.80 15.44
CA SER A 199 2.77 3.75 16.53
C SER A 199 4.16 4.25 16.15
N GLU A 200 4.49 4.28 14.85
CA GLU A 200 5.80 4.70 14.34
C GLU A 200 5.70 6.09 13.71
N GLU A 201 6.28 7.11 14.35
CA GLU A 201 6.19 8.53 13.94
C GLU A 201 6.66 8.83 12.50
N ASN A 202 7.51 7.95 11.95
CA ASN A 202 8.11 8.11 10.62
C ASN A 202 7.37 7.37 9.51
N LEU A 203 6.29 6.63 9.84
CA LEU A 203 5.51 5.88 8.86
C LEU A 203 4.22 6.60 8.51
N VAL A 204 3.88 6.57 7.22
CA VAL A 204 2.57 6.97 6.72
C VAL A 204 1.94 5.86 5.89
N GLY A 205 0.61 5.79 5.88
CA GLY A 205 -0.15 4.91 5.03
C GLY A 205 -0.56 5.61 3.73
N ILE A 206 -0.24 5.00 2.59
CA ILE A 206 -0.64 5.45 1.25
C ILE A 206 -1.56 4.40 0.65
N LEU A 207 -2.80 4.79 0.39
CA LEU A 207 -3.82 3.90 -0.16
C LEU A 207 -3.89 3.95 -1.68
N GLY A 208 -4.15 2.80 -2.29
CA GLY A 208 -4.41 2.71 -3.71
C GLY A 208 -4.88 1.32 -4.11
N ARG A 209 -4.88 1.06 -5.42
CA ARG A 209 -5.23 -0.25 -5.98
C ARG A 209 -4.51 -0.50 -7.29
N GLU A 210 -4.49 -1.74 -7.70
CA GLU A 210 -3.96 -2.14 -9.01
C GLU A 210 -4.63 -1.33 -10.14
N HIS A 211 -3.82 -0.85 -11.08
CA HIS A 211 -4.24 0.00 -12.22
C HIS A 211 -4.87 1.35 -11.86
N LEU A 212 -4.81 1.79 -10.59
CA LEU A 212 -5.16 3.16 -10.23
C LEU A 212 -4.02 4.10 -10.61
N ASP A 213 -4.34 5.16 -11.36
CA ASP A 213 -3.39 6.23 -11.70
C ASP A 213 -2.67 6.72 -10.43
N ALA A 214 -1.33 6.87 -10.46
CA ALA A 214 -0.56 7.27 -9.28
C ALA A 214 -1.06 8.58 -8.64
N SER A 215 -1.59 9.51 -9.44
CA SER A 215 -2.20 10.76 -8.96
C SER A 215 -3.39 10.59 -8.01
N LYS A 216 -4.03 9.41 -8.00
CA LYS A 216 -5.16 9.07 -7.13
C LYS A 216 -4.75 8.25 -5.91
N TRP A 217 -3.47 7.90 -5.76
CA TRP A 217 -2.97 7.24 -4.56
C TRP A 217 -2.86 8.23 -3.39
N GLY A 218 -3.08 7.72 -2.17
CA GLY A 218 -3.05 8.49 -0.94
C GLY A 218 -4.23 9.44 -0.78
N HIS A 219 -4.28 10.11 0.37
CA HIS A 219 -5.36 11.02 0.74
C HIS A 219 -4.82 12.27 1.44
N GLY A 220 -5.62 13.34 1.44
CA GLY A 220 -5.23 14.62 2.05
C GLY A 220 -3.91 15.16 1.49
N GLU A 221 -3.01 15.58 2.38
CA GLU A 221 -1.66 16.07 2.03
C GLU A 221 -0.74 14.96 1.50
N LEU A 222 -1.07 13.70 1.77
CA LEU A 222 -0.32 12.52 1.33
C LEU A 222 -0.83 11.95 0.00
N ASN A 223 -1.86 12.56 -0.61
CA ASN A 223 -2.22 12.24 -1.98
C ASN A 223 -1.06 12.62 -2.90
N LEU A 224 -0.63 11.73 -3.80
CA LEU A 224 0.61 11.92 -4.57
C LEU A 224 0.58 13.16 -5.46
N ARG A 225 -0.59 13.49 -6.03
CA ARG A 225 -0.76 14.73 -6.80
C ARG A 225 -0.63 15.96 -5.91
N GLN A 226 -1.17 15.92 -4.70
CA GLN A 226 -1.02 17.00 -3.73
C GLN A 226 0.42 17.11 -3.20
N TYR A 227 1.09 15.98 -3.01
CA TYR A 227 2.47 15.89 -2.51
C TYR A 227 3.48 16.56 -3.45
N LEU A 228 3.22 16.51 -4.76
CA LEU A 228 4.03 17.17 -5.78
C LEU A 228 3.62 18.62 -6.04
N GLN A 229 2.51 19.11 -5.48
CA GLN A 229 2.19 20.53 -5.62
C GLN A 229 3.14 21.38 -4.74
N PRO A 230 3.61 22.53 -5.24
CA PRO A 230 4.48 23.44 -4.52
C PRO A 230 3.78 24.18 -3.36
#